data_AF-A0A3N4JHR5-F1
#
_entry.id   AF-A0A3N4JHR5-F1
#
_cell.length_a   1.000
_cell.length_b   1.000
_cell.length_c   1.000
_cell.angle_alpha   90.00
_cell.angle_beta   90.00
_cell.angle_gamma   90.00
#
_symmetry.space_group_name_H-M   'P 1'
#
loop_
_entity.id
_entity.type
_entity.pdbx_description
1 polymer ?
#
loop_
_entity_poly.entity_id
_entity_poly.type
_entity_poly.pdbx_seq_one_letter_code
_entity_poly.pdbx_strand_id
1 'polypeptide(L)' 'CAEEILSREKDFLAQQSMLCEEIEKNGHLILFLPKLHCELNWIKYYWGEAK' A
#
# COMPACT_ATOMS: atom_id res chain seq x y z
N CYS A 1 8.39 -11.52 21.29
CA CYS A 1 9.38 -12.43 20.65
C CYS A 1 10.32 -11.63 19.75
N ALA A 2 11.44 -12.20 19.27
CA ALA A 2 12.46 -11.48 18.50
C ALA A 2 11.94 -10.82 17.20
N GLU A 3 10.97 -11.43 16.52
CA GLU A 3 10.30 -10.83 15.35
C GLU A 3 9.64 -9.48 15.64
N GLU A 4 9.01 -9.34 16.81
CA GLU A 4 8.32 -8.12 17.19
C GLU A 4 9.30 -6.99 17.56
N ILE A 5 10.51 -7.37 17.99
CA ILE A 5 11.59 -6.41 18.26
C ILE A 5 12.15 -5.93 16.91
N LEU A 6 12.46 -6.87 16.00
CA LEU A 6 12.97 -6.55 14.66
C LEU A 6 11.99 -5.69 13.85
N SER A 7 10.68 -5.97 13.92
CA SER A 7 9.68 -5.17 13.18
C SER A 7 9.54 -3.73 13.67
N ARG A 8 10.07 -3.42 14.85
CA ARG A 8 10.08 -2.07 15.45
C ARG A 8 11.41 -1.36 15.25
N GLU A 9 12.42 -2.03 14.71
CA GLU A 9 13.69 -1.40 14.39
C GLU A 9 13.50 -0.37 13.27
N LYS A 10 14.27 0.73 13.36
CA LYS A 10 14.09 1.90 12.48
C LYS A 10 14.29 1.55 11.01
N ASP A 11 15.21 0.64 10.72
CA ASP A 11 15.56 0.25 9.37
C ASP A 11 14.37 -0.42 8.67
N PHE A 12 13.65 -1.30 9.39
CA PHE A 12 12.45 -1.96 8.86
C PHE A 12 11.27 -1.02 8.72
N LEU A 13 11.13 -0.03 9.61
CA LEU A 13 10.08 1.00 9.50
C LEU A 13 10.36 1.99 8.37
N ALA A 14 11.63 2.26 8.08
CA ALA A 14 12.05 3.15 7.00
C ALA A 14 12.11 2.46 5.63
N GLN A 15 12.19 1.12 5.61
CA GLN A 15 12.26 0.36 4.36
C GLN A 15 10.95 0.46 3.58
N GLN A 16 11.06 0.97 2.35
CA GLN A 16 9.94 1.01 1.41
C GLN A 16 9.64 -0.40 0.89
N SER A 17 8.37 -0.70 0.60
CA SER A 17 8.02 -2.01 0.05
C SER A 17 8.61 -2.17 -1.35
N MET A 18 9.12 -3.37 -1.67
CA MET A 18 9.66 -3.70 -2.99
C MET A 18 8.69 -3.38 -4.13
N LEU A 19 7.39 -3.60 -3.92
CA LEU A 19 6.35 -3.23 -4.88
C LEU A 19 6.30 -1.72 -5.13
N CYS A 20 6.44 -0.91 -4.07
CA CYS A 20 6.45 0.53 -4.24
C CYS A 20 7.67 1.00 -5.03
N GLU A 21 8.85 0.47 -4.71
CA GLU A 21 10.09 0.80 -5.42
C GLU A 21 9.99 0.47 -6.93
N GLU A 22 9.45 -0.69 -7.27
CA GLU A 22 9.31 -1.11 -8.67
C GLU A 22 8.26 -0.28 -9.42
N ILE A 23 7.15 0.07 -8.78
CA ILE A 23 6.10 0.92 -9.38
C ILE A 23 6.65 2.34 -9.63
N GLU A 24 7.35 2.92 -8.65
CA GLU A 24 7.98 4.24 -8.78
C GLU A 24 9.09 4.26 -9.85
N LYS A 25 9.90 3.20 -9.92
CA LYS A 25 10.92 3.02 -10.96
C LYS A 25 10.34 2.99 -12.37
N ASN A 26 9.14 2.42 -12.53
CA ASN A 26 8.40 2.43 -13.78
C ASN A 26 7.67 3.76 -14.05
N GLY A 27 7.82 4.77 -13.18
CA GLY A 27 7.26 6.12 -13.34
C GLY A 27 5.79 6.23 -12.95
N HIS A 28 5.24 5.25 -12.23
CA HIS A 28 3.86 5.25 -11.79
C HIS A 28 3.71 5.84 -10.39
N LEU A 29 2.55 6.47 -10.15
CA LEU A 29 2.20 7.04 -8.85
C LEU A 29 1.44 6.02 -8.00
N ILE A 30 1.77 5.96 -6.71
CA ILE A 30 1.14 5.07 -5.75
C ILE A 30 0.21 5.88 -4.86
N LEU A 31 -1.05 5.45 -4.79
CA LEU A 31 -2.07 6.06 -3.93
C LEU A 31 -2.40 5.10 -2.78
N PHE A 32 -2.04 5.49 -1.55
CA PHE A 32 -2.42 4.75 -0.35
C PHE A 32 -3.82 5.17 0.11
N LEU A 33 -4.79 4.28 -0.10
CA LEU A 33 -6.17 4.49 0.33
C LEU A 33 -6.38 3.97 1.76
N PRO A 34 -7.25 4.62 2.56
CA PRO A 34 -7.59 4.12 3.90
C PRO A 34 -8.28 2.75 3.84
N LYS A 35 -7.85 1.80 4.69
CA LYS A 35 -8.33 0.39 4.67
C LYS A 35 -9.84 0.21 4.87
N LEU A 36 -10.49 1.09 5.62
CA LEU A 36 -11.91 0.96 6.01
C LEU A 36 -12.84 1.92 5.26
N HIS A 37 -12.33 2.64 4.26
CA HIS A 37 -13.09 3.58 3.46
C HIS A 37 -13.21 3.07 2.03
N CYS A 38 -14.03 2.04 1.85
CA CYS A 38 -14.23 1.38 0.55
C CYS A 38 -14.88 2.31 -0.49
N GLU A 39 -15.66 3.29 -0.03
CA GLU A 39 -16.23 4.39 -0.79
C GLU A 39 -15.19 5.34 -1.39
N LEU A 40 -13.95 5.34 -0.90
CA LEU A 40 -12.88 6.14 -1.50
C LEU A 40 -12.14 5.39 -2.61
N ASN A 41 -12.43 4.10 -2.79
CA ASN A 41 -11.78 3.29 -3.81
C ASN A 41 -12.55 3.38 -5.14
N TRP A 42 -12.08 4.25 -6.03
CA TRP A 42 -12.67 4.47 -7.36
C TRP A 42 -12.90 3.17 -8.15
N ILE A 43 -12.01 2.17 -8.03
CA ILE A 43 -12.14 0.91 -8.76
C ILE A 43 -13.35 0.09 -8.30
N LYS A 44 -13.76 0.23 -7.02
CA LYS A 44 -14.96 -0.45 -6.50
C LYS A 44 -16.23 0.12 -7.10
N TYR A 45 -16.29 1.43 -7.37
CA TYR A 45 -17.42 2.03 -8.09
C TYR A 45 -17.55 1.44 -9.48
N TYR A 46 -16.45 1.39 -10.25
CA TYR A 46 -16.46 0.80 -11.59
C TYR A 46 -16.91 -0.65 -11.60
N TRP A 47 -16.48 -1.46 -10.63
CA TRP A 47 -16.90 -2.86 -10.54
C TRP A 47 -18.34 -3.05 -10.04
N GLY A 48 -18.85 -2.11 -9.23
CA GLY A 48 -20.25 -2.10 -8.79
C GLY A 48 -21.21 -1.73 -9.91
N GLU A 49 -20.82 -0.76 -10.75
CA GLU A 49 -21.59 -0.30 -11.92
C GLU A 49 -21.55 -1.29 -13.10
N ALA A 50 -20.54 -2.16 -13.17
CA ALA A 50 -20.43 -3.18 -14.21
C ALA A 50 -21.30 -4.44 -13.96
N LYS A 51 -22.14 -4.44 -12.92
CA LYS A 51 -23.12 -5.48 -12.62
C LYS A 51 -24.53 -5.02 -12.94
#